data_AF-A0A8H7VYP2-F1
#
_entry.id   AF-A0A8H7VYP2-F1
#
_cell.length_a   1.000
_cell.length_b   1.000
_cell.length_c   1.000
_cell.angle_alpha   90.00
_cell.angle_beta   90.00
_cell.angle_gamma   90.00
#
_symmetry.space_group_name_H-M   'P 1'
#
loop_
_entity.id
_entity.type
_entity.pdbx_description
1 polymer ?
#
loop_
_entity_poly.entity_id
_entity_poly.type
_entity_poly.pdbx_seq_one_letter_code
_entity_poly.pdbx_strand_id
1 'polypeptide(L)'
;MANSKYEYVRHFELADSLLPSTWLVVRIDGRGFHRFSQSHNFQKPNDRRSIELMNRCAIEVMKDIKDIILAYGESDEYSFIIPKTSNLYSRRASKISSTVVSLFASNFVMHWSEYFREDQLLYAPCFDSRTVCYPNDKILRDYLSWRQADCHINNLFNTTFWALVLKGGMTEIEAENKLKGTLSKDKNEILFTQYDINYNNIDAIYRKGSTIIRKKTEVSTISPRSGELITRTKLIPTAVYDDIIGQEFWDAHPELLEEKKKNNNHA
;
A
#
# COMPACT_ATOMS: atom_id res chain seq x y z
N MET A 1 22.76 38.87 7.36
CA MET A 1 21.39 38.38 7.64
C MET A 1 21.06 38.79 9.07
N ALA A 2 19.98 39.57 9.27
CA ALA A 2 19.58 39.99 10.60
C ALA A 2 18.96 38.79 11.31
N ASN A 3 19.69 38.17 12.25
CA ASN A 3 19.13 37.15 13.11
C ASN A 3 18.09 37.82 14.02
N SER A 4 16.83 37.42 13.85
CA SER A 4 15.71 37.92 14.63
C SER A 4 15.91 37.56 16.11
N LYS A 5 15.52 38.45 17.04
CA LYS A 5 15.51 38.15 18.48
C LYS A 5 14.65 36.93 18.86
N TYR A 6 13.81 36.47 17.93
CA TYR A 6 12.96 35.29 18.10
C TYR A 6 13.59 33.99 17.59
N GLU A 7 14.78 34.01 16.97
CA GLU A 7 15.38 32.81 16.35
C GLU A 7 15.65 31.67 17.35
N TYR A 8 15.82 31.99 18.64
CA TYR A 8 16.06 31.01 19.70
C TYR A 8 14.98 29.91 19.78
N VAL A 9 13.76 30.17 19.31
CA VAL A 9 12.67 29.17 19.33
C VAL A 9 12.97 27.96 18.44
N ARG A 10 13.83 28.10 17.43
CA ARG A 10 14.27 26.99 16.56
C ARG A 10 15.04 25.92 17.33
N HIS A 11 15.69 26.27 18.44
CA HIS A 11 16.42 25.32 19.27
C HIS A 11 15.51 24.33 20.03
N PHE A 12 14.19 24.56 20.04
CA PHE A 12 13.21 23.63 20.62
C PHE A 12 12.78 22.53 19.64
N GLU A 13 13.13 22.63 18.36
CA GLU A 13 12.90 21.54 17.40
C GLU A 13 13.81 20.35 17.76
N LEU A 14 13.21 19.19 18.00
CA LEU A 14 13.96 17.98 18.32
C LEU A 14 14.49 17.33 17.04
N ALA A 15 15.71 16.79 17.11
CA ALA A 15 16.26 15.96 16.05
C ALA A 15 15.48 14.65 15.96
N ASP A 16 15.09 14.28 14.74
CA ASP A 16 14.21 13.14 14.46
C ASP A 16 14.78 12.21 13.36
N SER A 17 16.11 12.19 13.23
CA SER A 17 16.80 11.36 12.25
C SER A 17 16.72 9.88 12.61
N LEU A 18 16.30 9.06 11.64
CA LEU A 18 16.17 7.61 11.77
C LEU A 18 17.53 6.92 11.63
N LEU A 19 17.67 5.76 12.29
CA LEU A 19 18.92 5.00 12.34
C LEU A 19 19.48 4.71 10.92
N PRO A 20 20.75 5.05 10.62
CA PRO A 20 21.37 4.72 9.34
C PRO A 20 21.42 3.21 9.08
N SER A 21 21.58 2.83 7.81
CA SER A 21 21.73 1.41 7.39
C SER A 21 20.59 0.50 7.82
N THR A 22 19.39 1.06 8.02
CA THR A 22 18.14 0.31 8.25
C THR A 22 17.13 0.59 7.16
N TRP A 23 16.37 -0.44 6.79
CA TRP A 23 15.17 -0.30 5.97
C TRP A 23 14.20 0.65 6.67
N LEU A 24 13.64 1.59 5.92
CA LEU A 24 12.57 2.44 6.43
C LEU A 24 11.26 1.96 5.84
N VAL A 25 10.29 1.72 6.71
CA VAL A 25 8.92 1.43 6.34
C VAL A 25 8.04 2.58 6.80
N VAL A 26 7.36 3.22 5.86
CA VAL A 26 6.34 4.22 6.16
C VAL A 26 4.99 3.55 5.96
N ARG A 27 4.27 3.27 7.05
CA ARG A 27 2.91 2.74 6.97
C ARG A 27 1.91 3.85 7.18
N ILE A 28 0.93 3.93 6.30
CA ILE A 28 -0.23 4.80 6.39
C ILE A 28 -1.50 3.96 6.57
N ASP A 29 -2.47 4.50 7.28
CA ASP A 29 -3.74 3.83 7.60
C ASP A 29 -4.91 4.83 7.58
N GLY A 30 -6.03 4.42 6.99
CA GLY A 30 -7.23 5.22 6.87
C GLY A 30 -7.89 5.53 8.23
N ARG A 31 -7.84 6.78 8.66
CA ARG A 31 -8.45 7.19 9.95
C ARG A 31 -9.97 7.11 9.88
N GLY A 32 -10.53 6.14 10.60
CA GLY A 32 -11.99 5.96 10.70
C GLY A 32 -12.61 5.45 9.40
N PHE A 33 -11.86 4.65 8.64
CA PHE A 33 -12.27 4.22 7.31
C PHE A 33 -13.49 3.29 7.29
N HIS A 34 -13.82 2.66 8.43
CA HIS A 34 -15.11 1.96 8.58
C HIS A 34 -16.30 2.90 8.30
N ARG A 35 -16.34 4.06 8.98
CA ARG A 35 -17.37 5.10 8.76
C ARG A 35 -17.27 5.70 7.36
N PHE A 36 -16.05 5.88 6.85
CA PHE A 36 -15.82 6.36 5.48
C PHE A 36 -16.45 5.43 4.44
N SER A 37 -16.19 4.13 4.56
CA SER A 37 -16.72 3.11 3.65
C SER A 37 -18.25 3.03 3.69
N GLN A 38 -18.86 3.18 4.87
CA GLN A 38 -20.32 3.21 5.02
C GLN A 38 -20.92 4.46 4.39
N SER A 39 -20.35 5.64 4.67
CA SER A 39 -20.86 6.91 4.16
C SER A 39 -20.78 7.01 2.63
N HIS A 40 -19.79 6.35 2.02
CA HIS A 40 -19.59 6.33 0.58
C HIS A 40 -20.06 5.02 -0.09
N ASN A 41 -20.92 4.24 0.59
CA ASN A 41 -21.57 3.05 0.05
C ASN A 41 -20.61 2.04 -0.59
N PHE A 42 -19.50 1.73 0.09
CA PHE A 42 -18.55 0.74 -0.39
C PHE A 42 -19.18 -0.64 -0.46
N GLN A 43 -18.91 -1.36 -1.55
CA GLN A 43 -19.29 -2.76 -1.69
C GLN A 43 -18.61 -3.61 -0.61
N LYS A 44 -19.32 -4.64 -0.16
CA LYS A 44 -18.86 -5.60 0.84
C LYS A 44 -18.79 -7.01 0.23
N PRO A 45 -17.77 -7.82 0.56
CA PRO A 45 -16.71 -7.56 1.55
C PRO A 45 -15.64 -6.55 1.09
N ASN A 46 -15.47 -6.38 -0.23
CA ASN A 46 -14.42 -5.54 -0.81
C ASN A 46 -15.02 -4.64 -1.90
N ASP A 47 -14.59 -3.38 -1.95
CA ASP A 47 -14.91 -2.47 -3.05
C ASP A 47 -13.70 -2.30 -3.96
N ARG A 48 -13.82 -2.79 -5.20
CA ARG A 48 -12.76 -2.72 -6.21
C ARG A 48 -12.32 -1.29 -6.47
N ARG A 49 -13.26 -0.35 -6.50
CA ARG A 49 -13.00 1.07 -6.81
C ARG A 49 -12.09 1.68 -5.75
N SER A 50 -12.35 1.38 -4.47
CA SER A 50 -11.52 1.84 -3.36
C SER A 50 -10.10 1.28 -3.45
N ILE A 51 -9.96 -0.02 -3.69
CA ILE A 51 -8.63 -0.65 -3.73
C ILE A 51 -7.83 -0.13 -4.92
N GLU A 52 -8.45 0.01 -6.09
CA GLU A 52 -7.78 0.56 -7.27
C GLU A 52 -7.41 2.04 -7.09
N LEU A 53 -8.25 2.84 -6.42
CA LEU A 53 -7.90 4.20 -6.02
C LEU A 53 -6.70 4.23 -5.07
N MET A 54 -6.68 3.38 -4.03
CA MET A 54 -5.55 3.28 -3.11
C MET A 54 -4.26 2.87 -3.85
N ASN A 55 -4.35 1.90 -4.77
CA ASN A 55 -3.23 1.48 -5.63
C ASN A 55 -2.74 2.63 -6.51
N ARG A 56 -3.65 3.40 -7.09
CA ARG A 56 -3.34 4.60 -7.88
C ARG A 56 -2.58 5.62 -7.05
N CYS A 57 -3.02 5.89 -5.82
CA CYS A 57 -2.32 6.79 -4.90
C CYS A 57 -0.91 6.30 -4.57
N ALA A 58 -0.75 5.01 -4.26
CA ALA A 58 0.56 4.42 -3.98
C ALA A 58 1.51 4.51 -5.19
N ILE A 59 0.99 4.30 -6.40
CA ILE A 59 1.74 4.46 -7.66
C ILE A 59 2.21 5.91 -7.83
N GLU A 60 1.36 6.90 -7.58
CA GLU A 60 1.75 8.32 -7.66
C GLU A 60 2.79 8.70 -6.60
N VAL A 61 2.64 8.20 -5.37
CA VAL A 61 3.65 8.36 -4.31
C VAL A 61 5.00 7.79 -4.75
N MET A 62 5.02 6.59 -5.34
CA MET A 62 6.26 6.00 -5.85
C MET A 62 6.82 6.75 -7.06
N LYS A 63 5.99 7.35 -7.93
CA LYS A 63 6.48 8.15 -9.06
C LYS A 63 7.22 9.40 -8.58
N ASP A 64 6.70 10.06 -7.56
CA ASP A 64 7.29 11.26 -6.97
C ASP A 64 8.53 10.94 -6.12
N ILE A 65 8.37 10.01 -5.16
CA ILE A 65 9.44 9.61 -4.24
C ILE A 65 10.16 8.38 -4.79
N LYS A 66 11.15 8.63 -5.65
CA LYS A 66 11.88 7.57 -6.37
C LYS A 66 12.65 6.58 -5.49
N ASP A 67 12.98 6.99 -4.26
CA ASP A 67 13.65 6.13 -3.28
C ASP A 67 12.77 4.99 -2.77
N ILE A 68 11.44 5.08 -2.92
CA ILE A 68 10.55 3.97 -2.59
C ILE A 68 10.70 2.88 -3.66
N ILE A 69 11.08 1.68 -3.22
CA ILE A 69 11.36 0.54 -4.11
C ILE A 69 10.20 -0.45 -4.21
N LEU A 70 9.40 -0.54 -3.16
CA LEU A 70 8.24 -1.42 -3.05
C LEU A 70 7.19 -0.72 -2.19
N ALA A 71 5.91 -0.89 -2.54
CA ALA A 71 4.82 -0.59 -1.64
C ALA A 71 3.89 -1.80 -1.55
N TYR A 72 3.27 -2.03 -0.39
CA TYR A 72 2.28 -3.09 -0.20
C TYR A 72 1.02 -2.50 0.45
N GLY A 73 -0.15 -2.80 -0.09
CA GLY A 73 -1.42 -2.30 0.43
C GLY A 73 -2.49 -3.38 0.57
N GLU A 74 -3.32 -3.22 1.59
CA GLU A 74 -4.47 -4.04 1.93
C GLU A 74 -5.53 -3.14 2.55
N SER A 75 -6.81 -3.35 2.23
CA SER A 75 -7.92 -2.60 2.84
C SER A 75 -7.71 -1.09 2.67
N ASP A 76 -7.51 -0.40 3.78
CA ASP A 76 -7.32 1.04 3.96
C ASP A 76 -5.88 1.39 4.40
N GLU A 77 -4.95 0.43 4.41
CA GLU A 77 -3.54 0.64 4.72
C GLU A 77 -2.60 0.48 3.52
N TYR A 78 -1.48 1.20 3.57
CA TYR A 78 -0.38 1.07 2.61
C TYR A 78 0.97 1.22 3.32
N SER A 79 1.94 0.39 2.93
CA SER A 79 3.30 0.37 3.48
C SER A 79 4.30 0.67 2.37
N PHE A 80 5.15 1.69 2.54
CA PHE A 80 6.15 2.12 1.58
C PHE A 80 7.56 1.83 2.08
N ILE A 81 8.36 1.13 1.26
CA ILE A 81 9.65 0.57 1.65
C ILE A 81 10.75 1.40 0.99
N ILE A 82 11.62 1.96 1.81
CA ILE A 82 12.76 2.79 1.42
C ILE A 82 14.05 2.05 1.83
N PRO A 83 15.04 1.95 0.92
CA PRO A 83 16.23 1.15 1.15
C PRO A 83 17.12 1.71 2.26
N LYS A 84 17.85 0.80 2.92
CA LYS A 84 18.81 1.13 3.99
C LYS A 84 19.90 2.14 3.61
N THR A 85 20.20 2.24 2.32
CA THR A 85 21.18 3.17 1.73
C THR A 85 20.61 4.56 1.43
N SER A 86 19.28 4.75 1.52
CA SER A 86 18.65 6.04 1.24
C SER A 86 19.01 7.09 2.29
N ASN A 87 19.27 8.30 1.81
CA ASN A 87 19.42 9.50 2.62
C ASN A 87 18.26 10.50 2.38
N LEU A 88 17.10 10.01 1.96
CA LEU A 88 15.91 10.82 1.71
C LEU A 88 15.63 11.75 2.89
N TYR A 89 15.59 13.05 2.65
CA TYR A 89 15.41 14.09 3.67
C TYR A 89 16.32 13.96 4.89
N SER A 90 17.57 13.51 4.69
CA SER A 90 18.51 13.23 5.78
C SER A 90 17.96 12.26 6.83
N ARG A 91 17.08 11.36 6.40
CA ARG A 91 16.39 10.35 7.23
C ARG A 91 15.51 10.93 8.34
N ARG A 92 15.06 12.19 8.22
CA ARG A 92 14.15 12.82 9.19
C ARG A 92 12.77 12.17 9.15
N ALA A 93 12.37 11.53 10.24
CA ALA A 93 11.12 10.79 10.34
C ALA A 93 9.89 11.66 10.01
N SER A 94 9.82 12.87 10.57
CA SER A 94 8.72 13.81 10.34
C SER A 94 8.59 14.19 8.87
N LYS A 95 9.71 14.45 8.17
CA LYS A 95 9.71 14.81 6.74
C LYS A 95 9.28 13.64 5.87
N ILE A 96 9.84 12.46 6.09
CA ILE A 96 9.49 11.26 5.33
C ILE A 96 8.00 10.92 5.54
N SER A 97 7.56 10.82 6.80
CA SER A 97 6.20 10.47 7.17
C SER A 97 5.18 11.47 6.60
N SER A 98 5.38 12.77 6.86
CA SER A 98 4.45 13.82 6.40
C SER A 98 4.38 13.92 4.88
N THR A 99 5.50 13.75 4.17
CA THR A 99 5.51 13.84 2.71
C THR A 99 4.77 12.66 2.08
N VAL A 100 5.01 11.43 2.52
CA VAL A 100 4.32 10.24 2.01
C VAL A 100 2.81 10.34 2.24
N VAL A 101 2.37 10.63 3.47
CA VAL A 101 0.95 10.64 3.80
C VAL A 101 0.19 11.80 3.15
N SER A 102 0.80 12.99 3.07
CA SER A 102 0.17 14.15 2.42
C SER A 102 0.02 13.95 0.92
N LEU A 103 1.04 13.37 0.27
CA LEU A 103 0.98 13.06 -1.15
C LEU A 103 -0.07 11.97 -1.41
N PHE A 104 -0.14 10.93 -0.57
CA PHE A 104 -1.15 9.89 -0.70
C PHE A 104 -2.57 10.44 -0.54
N ALA A 105 -2.83 11.19 0.54
CA ALA A 105 -4.14 11.78 0.80
C ALA A 105 -4.58 12.76 -0.29
N SER A 106 -3.66 13.57 -0.81
CA SER A 106 -3.94 14.50 -1.91
C SER A 106 -4.32 13.75 -3.18
N ASN A 107 -3.55 12.71 -3.55
CA ASN A 107 -3.87 11.88 -4.71
C ASN A 107 -5.19 11.14 -4.55
N PHE A 108 -5.55 10.72 -3.33
CA PHE A 108 -6.83 10.06 -3.08
C PHE A 108 -8.01 10.97 -3.42
N VAL A 109 -7.94 12.25 -3.01
CA VAL A 109 -8.97 13.24 -3.35
C VAL A 109 -8.94 13.59 -4.83
N MET A 110 -7.75 13.82 -5.41
CA MET A 110 -7.60 14.22 -6.81
C MET A 110 -8.08 13.15 -7.80
N HIS A 111 -7.85 11.88 -7.48
CA HIS A 111 -8.23 10.76 -8.35
C HIS A 111 -9.58 10.13 -7.99
N TRP A 112 -10.28 10.60 -6.95
CA TRP A 112 -11.55 10.02 -6.49
C TRP A 112 -12.56 9.84 -7.64
N SER A 113 -12.80 10.91 -8.41
CA SER A 113 -13.80 10.91 -9.49
C SER A 113 -13.46 9.95 -10.63
N GLU A 114 -12.21 9.54 -10.79
CA GLU A 114 -11.82 8.56 -11.82
C GLU A 114 -12.35 7.14 -11.48
N TYR A 115 -12.45 6.81 -10.20
CA TYR A 115 -12.85 5.47 -9.72
C TYR A 115 -14.31 5.44 -9.23
N PHE A 116 -14.75 6.51 -8.57
CA PHE A 116 -16.08 6.63 -7.99
C PHE A 116 -17.08 7.35 -8.91
N ARG A 117 -16.61 7.93 -10.02
CA ARG A 117 -17.41 8.56 -11.08
C ARG A 117 -18.40 9.59 -10.53
N GLU A 118 -19.67 9.20 -10.43
CA GLU A 118 -20.77 10.05 -9.98
C GLU A 118 -20.88 10.14 -8.46
N ASP A 119 -20.32 9.16 -7.73
CA ASP A 119 -20.33 9.17 -6.26
C ASP A 119 -19.44 10.31 -5.77
N GLN A 120 -20.05 11.31 -5.13
CA GLN A 120 -19.33 12.45 -4.59
C GLN A 120 -18.54 12.07 -3.33
N LEU A 121 -17.34 12.63 -3.20
CA LEU A 121 -16.59 12.57 -1.95
C LEU A 121 -17.27 13.47 -0.92
N LEU A 122 -17.95 12.85 0.06
CA LEU A 122 -18.78 13.57 1.02
C LEU A 122 -17.97 14.38 2.03
N TYR A 123 -16.78 13.90 2.38
CA TYR A 123 -15.85 14.58 3.25
C TYR A 123 -14.40 14.14 2.99
N ALA A 124 -13.44 15.00 3.35
CA ALA A 124 -12.03 14.72 3.14
C ALA A 124 -11.58 13.48 3.93
N PRO A 125 -10.92 12.49 3.29
CA PRO A 125 -10.33 11.37 4.00
C PRO A 125 -9.13 11.85 4.82
N CYS A 126 -8.78 11.08 5.84
CA CYS A 126 -7.62 11.33 6.68
C CYS A 126 -6.84 10.03 6.82
N PHE A 127 -5.51 10.12 6.79
CA PHE A 127 -4.62 8.98 6.97
C PHE A 127 -3.66 9.27 8.10
N ASP A 128 -3.43 8.28 8.97
CA ASP A 128 -2.29 8.32 9.89
C ASP A 128 -1.01 7.91 9.15
N SER A 129 0.14 8.16 9.78
CA SER A 129 1.41 7.68 9.24
C SER A 129 2.42 7.42 10.35
N ARG A 130 3.14 6.32 10.24
CA ARG A 130 4.23 5.95 11.13
C ARG A 130 5.43 5.46 10.33
N THR A 131 6.64 5.74 10.85
CA THR A 131 7.88 5.28 10.24
C THR A 131 8.59 4.30 11.17
N VAL A 132 8.98 3.14 10.66
CA VAL A 132 9.62 2.06 11.40
C VAL A 132 10.95 1.69 10.73
N CYS A 133 11.97 1.43 11.55
CA CYS A 133 13.27 0.96 11.07
C CYS A 133 13.38 -0.56 11.20
N TYR A 134 13.77 -1.25 10.13
CA TYR A 134 14.10 -2.68 10.18
C TYR A 134 15.58 -2.90 9.81
N PRO A 135 16.36 -3.60 10.65
CA PRO A 135 17.82 -3.60 10.54
C PRO A 135 18.36 -4.56 9.46
N ASN A 136 17.56 -5.49 8.96
CA ASN A 136 18.00 -6.45 7.95
C ASN A 136 16.83 -6.93 7.07
N ASP A 137 17.20 -7.58 5.97
CA ASP A 137 16.28 -8.00 4.92
C ASP A 137 15.29 -9.06 5.42
N LYS A 138 15.73 -9.97 6.30
CA LYS A 138 14.85 -10.98 6.90
C LYS A 138 13.71 -10.32 7.68
N ILE A 139 14.00 -9.34 8.54
CA ILE A 139 12.97 -8.68 9.36
C ILE A 139 12.04 -7.84 8.49
N LEU A 140 12.55 -7.20 7.43
CA LEU A 140 11.70 -6.50 6.46
C LEU A 140 10.74 -7.49 5.75
N ARG A 141 11.24 -8.65 5.34
CA ARG A 141 10.41 -9.70 4.73
C ARG A 141 9.38 -10.24 5.71
N ASP A 142 9.77 -10.49 6.96
CA ASP A 142 8.85 -10.93 8.02
C ASP A 142 7.72 -9.90 8.23
N TYR A 143 8.04 -8.59 8.17
CA TYR A 143 7.04 -7.53 8.23
C TYR A 143 6.07 -7.58 7.04
N LEU A 144 6.56 -7.67 5.80
CA LEU A 144 5.72 -7.76 4.60
C LEU A 144 4.86 -9.02 4.60
N SER A 145 5.43 -10.15 5.00
CA SER A 145 4.71 -11.42 5.19
C SER A 145 3.62 -11.30 6.24
N TRP A 146 3.90 -10.59 7.35
CA TRP A 146 2.89 -10.32 8.37
C TRP A 146 1.72 -9.49 7.81
N ARG A 147 1.99 -8.47 6.99
CA ARG A 147 0.93 -7.68 6.33
C ARG A 147 0.13 -8.53 5.35
N GLN A 148 0.77 -9.38 4.53
CA GLN A 148 0.04 -10.24 3.60
C GLN A 148 -0.74 -11.37 4.28
N ALA A 149 -0.25 -11.90 5.41
CA ALA A 149 -0.99 -12.85 6.22
C ALA A 149 -2.23 -12.21 6.85
N ASP A 150 -2.13 -10.96 7.32
CA ASP A 150 -3.26 -10.17 7.84
C ASP A 150 -4.35 -10.02 6.77
N CYS A 151 -3.97 -9.65 5.54
CA CYS A 151 -4.85 -9.61 4.36
C CYS A 151 -5.62 -10.90 4.15
N HIS A 152 -4.91 -12.02 4.17
CA HIS A 152 -5.55 -13.31 3.96
C HIS A 152 -6.58 -13.62 5.06
N ILE A 153 -6.24 -13.36 6.32
CA ILE A 153 -7.10 -13.62 7.49
C ILE A 153 -8.34 -12.72 7.44
N ASN A 154 -8.14 -11.40 7.26
CA ASN A 154 -9.20 -10.40 7.24
C ASN A 154 -10.13 -10.61 6.05
N ASN A 155 -9.59 -10.86 4.86
CA ASN A 155 -10.42 -11.08 3.67
C ASN A 155 -11.23 -12.38 3.76
N LEU A 156 -10.66 -13.48 4.28
CA LEU A 156 -11.41 -14.73 4.48
C LEU A 156 -12.53 -14.54 5.50
N PHE A 157 -12.26 -13.86 6.61
CA PHE A 157 -13.27 -13.52 7.61
C PHE A 157 -14.38 -12.66 7.00
N ASN A 158 -14.03 -11.54 6.39
CA ASN A 158 -14.98 -10.59 5.81
C ASN A 158 -15.82 -11.21 4.70
N THR A 159 -15.21 -12.02 3.82
CA THR A 159 -15.94 -12.71 2.75
C THR A 159 -16.98 -13.66 3.33
N THR A 160 -16.61 -14.43 4.36
CA THR A 160 -17.53 -15.36 5.02
C THR A 160 -18.63 -14.59 5.75
N PHE A 161 -18.26 -13.55 6.50
CA PHE A 161 -19.19 -12.70 7.24
C PHE A 161 -20.24 -12.07 6.32
N TRP A 162 -19.81 -11.42 5.24
CA TRP A 162 -20.75 -10.78 4.32
C TRP A 162 -21.52 -11.77 3.46
N ALA A 163 -21.02 -12.98 3.22
CA ALA A 163 -21.83 -14.05 2.62
C ALA A 163 -22.97 -14.48 3.56
N LEU A 164 -22.70 -14.66 4.86
CA LEU A 164 -23.72 -14.98 5.87
C LEU A 164 -24.79 -13.89 5.96
N VAL A 165 -24.38 -12.61 5.92
CA VAL A 165 -25.32 -11.48 6.00
C VAL A 165 -26.09 -11.29 4.70
N LEU A 166 -25.39 -11.09 3.57
CA LEU A 166 -26.02 -10.66 2.31
C LEU A 166 -26.71 -11.81 1.56
N LYS A 167 -26.16 -13.03 1.63
CA LYS A 167 -26.75 -14.21 0.97
C LYS A 167 -27.53 -15.08 1.94
N GLY A 168 -27.06 -15.20 3.18
CA GLY A 168 -27.69 -16.00 4.22
C GLY A 168 -28.82 -15.31 4.98
N GLY A 169 -28.95 -13.99 4.85
CA GLY A 169 -29.99 -13.21 5.55
C GLY A 169 -29.77 -13.09 7.06
N MET A 170 -28.58 -13.41 7.57
CA MET A 170 -28.24 -13.24 8.99
C MET A 170 -28.07 -11.76 9.32
N THR A 171 -28.37 -11.39 10.56
CA THR A 171 -27.92 -10.11 11.10
C THR A 171 -26.40 -10.10 11.30
N GLU A 172 -25.80 -8.91 11.35
CA GLU A 172 -24.35 -8.76 11.60
C GLU A 172 -23.93 -9.44 12.92
N ILE A 173 -24.76 -9.33 13.97
CA ILE A 173 -24.50 -9.94 15.29
C ILE A 173 -24.53 -11.47 15.22
N GLU A 174 -25.50 -12.04 14.49
CA GLU A 174 -25.58 -13.49 14.31
C GLU A 174 -24.40 -14.04 13.50
N ALA A 175 -24.02 -13.33 12.43
CA ALA A 175 -22.87 -13.69 11.61
C ALA A 175 -21.57 -13.64 12.41
N GLU A 176 -21.36 -12.60 13.23
CA GLU A 176 -20.19 -12.49 14.11
C GLU A 176 -20.13 -13.64 15.12
N ASN A 177 -21.25 -13.92 15.80
CA ASN A 177 -21.32 -15.02 16.77
C ASN A 177 -21.09 -16.38 16.12
N LYS A 178 -21.59 -16.61 14.91
CA LYS A 178 -21.37 -17.85 14.15
C LYS A 178 -19.91 -18.04 13.76
N LEU A 179 -19.20 -16.95 13.45
CA LEU A 179 -17.79 -17.01 13.06
C LEU A 179 -16.83 -17.02 14.25
N LYS A 180 -17.30 -16.71 15.46
CA LYS A 180 -16.49 -16.69 16.67
C LYS A 180 -15.89 -18.08 16.96
N GLY A 181 -14.57 -18.13 17.13
CA GLY A 181 -13.85 -19.39 17.41
C GLY A 181 -13.64 -20.32 16.21
N THR A 182 -14.15 -19.97 15.02
CA THR A 182 -13.95 -20.76 13.81
C THR A 182 -12.53 -20.62 13.27
N LEU A 183 -12.00 -21.69 12.68
CA LEU A 183 -10.70 -21.72 12.00
C LEU A 183 -10.87 -21.38 10.50
N SER A 184 -9.75 -21.20 9.79
CA SER A 184 -9.77 -20.92 8.34
C SER A 184 -10.46 -22.03 7.53
N LYS A 185 -10.29 -23.29 7.92
CA LYS A 185 -10.94 -24.43 7.25
C LYS A 185 -12.47 -24.34 7.35
N ASP A 186 -12.99 -23.96 8.51
CA ASP A 186 -14.44 -23.91 8.77
C ASP A 186 -15.07 -22.77 7.95
N LYS A 187 -14.37 -21.63 7.84
CA LYS A 187 -14.80 -20.51 6.98
C LYS A 187 -14.84 -20.88 5.50
N ASN A 188 -13.82 -21.59 5.02
CA ASN A 188 -13.81 -22.10 3.63
C ASN A 188 -14.95 -23.10 3.40
N GLU A 189 -15.21 -23.99 4.36
CA GLU A 189 -16.32 -24.95 4.28
C GLU A 189 -17.68 -24.24 4.26
N ILE A 190 -17.89 -23.23 5.10
CA ILE A 190 -19.11 -22.40 5.09
C ILE A 190 -19.30 -21.76 3.70
N LEU A 191 -18.26 -21.10 3.17
CA LEU A 191 -18.31 -20.45 1.87
C LEU A 191 -18.67 -21.43 0.75
N PHE A 192 -18.04 -22.60 0.74
CA PHE A 192 -18.22 -23.59 -0.31
C PHE A 192 -19.59 -24.28 -0.21
N THR A 193 -19.93 -24.80 0.97
CA THR A 193 -21.13 -25.64 1.15
C THR A 193 -22.44 -24.85 1.18
N GLN A 194 -22.44 -23.65 1.76
CA GLN A 194 -23.68 -22.86 1.94
C GLN A 194 -23.90 -21.86 0.81
N TYR A 195 -22.83 -21.41 0.14
CA TYR A 195 -22.90 -20.30 -0.81
C TYR A 195 -22.27 -20.56 -2.17
N ASP A 196 -21.74 -21.78 -2.40
CA ASP A 196 -21.03 -22.17 -3.63
C ASP A 196 -19.88 -21.19 -3.98
N ILE A 197 -19.19 -20.69 -2.94
CA ILE A 197 -18.06 -19.78 -3.09
C ILE A 197 -16.78 -20.56 -2.80
N ASN A 198 -15.96 -20.79 -3.83
CA ASN A 198 -14.60 -21.25 -3.65
C ASN A 198 -13.68 -20.04 -3.40
N TYR A 199 -13.20 -19.87 -2.16
CA TYR A 199 -12.34 -18.75 -1.78
C TYR A 199 -11.09 -18.65 -2.67
N ASN A 200 -10.49 -19.77 -3.06
CA ASN A 200 -9.28 -19.75 -3.90
C ASN A 200 -9.50 -19.17 -5.30
N ASN A 201 -10.76 -19.14 -5.77
CA ASN A 201 -11.15 -18.57 -7.06
C ASN A 201 -11.50 -17.07 -6.95
N ILE A 202 -11.54 -16.49 -5.75
CA ILE A 202 -11.69 -15.05 -5.58
C ILE A 202 -10.47 -14.34 -6.17
N ASP A 203 -10.66 -13.15 -6.72
CA ASP A 203 -9.59 -12.38 -7.34
C ASP A 203 -8.41 -12.15 -6.38
N ALA A 204 -7.19 -12.24 -6.91
CA ALA A 204 -5.96 -12.19 -6.13
C ALA A 204 -5.79 -10.86 -5.41
N ILE A 205 -6.26 -9.75 -6.01
CA ILE A 205 -6.24 -8.42 -5.40
C ILE A 205 -6.89 -8.39 -4.00
N TYR A 206 -7.92 -9.21 -3.77
CA TYR A 206 -8.61 -9.28 -2.49
C TYR A 206 -7.93 -10.24 -1.52
N ARG A 207 -7.35 -11.33 -2.03
CA ARG A 207 -6.75 -12.38 -1.21
C ARG A 207 -5.31 -12.14 -0.81
N LYS A 208 -4.57 -11.38 -1.63
CA LYS A 208 -3.13 -11.18 -1.54
C LYS A 208 -2.75 -9.70 -1.35
N GLY A 209 -3.71 -8.79 -1.40
CA GLY A 209 -3.44 -7.36 -1.41
C GLY A 209 -2.77 -6.92 -2.71
N SER A 210 -2.22 -5.71 -2.70
CA SER A 210 -1.58 -5.08 -3.86
C SER A 210 -0.13 -4.71 -3.57
N THR A 211 0.79 -5.37 -4.27
CA THR A 211 2.22 -5.03 -4.23
C THR A 211 2.56 -4.12 -5.40
N ILE A 212 3.08 -2.93 -5.15
CA ILE A 212 3.53 -2.00 -6.18
C ILE A 212 5.05 -2.12 -6.31
N ILE A 213 5.50 -2.57 -7.49
CA ILE A 213 6.92 -2.65 -7.86
C ILE A 213 7.16 -1.98 -9.21
N ARG A 214 8.41 -1.61 -9.49
CA ARG A 214 8.75 -1.01 -10.78
C ARG A 214 8.99 -2.10 -11.83
N LYS A 215 8.07 -2.24 -12.78
CA LYS A 215 8.24 -3.16 -13.92
C LYS A 215 8.86 -2.45 -15.12
N LYS A 216 9.68 -3.19 -15.88
CA LYS A 216 10.19 -2.73 -17.18
C LYS A 216 9.05 -2.75 -18.19
N THR A 217 8.72 -1.59 -18.74
CA THR A 217 7.68 -1.42 -19.75
C THR A 217 8.27 -0.69 -20.95
N GLU A 218 8.01 -1.20 -22.15
CA GLU A 218 8.36 -0.50 -23.39
C GLU A 218 7.37 0.63 -23.65
N VAL A 219 7.89 1.84 -23.79
CA VAL A 219 7.09 3.03 -24.09
C VAL A 219 7.56 3.58 -25.42
N SER A 220 6.67 3.54 -26.41
CA SER A 220 6.91 4.12 -27.73
C SER A 220 6.42 5.56 -27.76
N THR A 221 7.31 6.49 -28.08
CA THR A 221 6.99 7.92 -28.21
C THR A 221 7.50 8.44 -29.54
N ILE A 222 6.72 9.30 -30.20
CA ILE A 222 7.15 9.98 -31.42
C ILE A 222 8.14 11.07 -31.03
N SER A 223 9.33 11.03 -31.62
CA SER A 223 10.35 12.07 -31.42
C SER A 223 9.85 13.41 -31.96
N PRO A 224 9.77 14.47 -31.15
CA PRO A 224 9.40 15.80 -31.64
C PRO A 224 10.41 16.36 -32.65
N ARG A 225 11.63 15.82 -32.69
CA ARG A 225 12.73 16.29 -33.54
C ARG A 225 12.85 15.53 -34.86
N SER A 226 12.60 14.21 -34.86
CA SER A 226 12.80 13.35 -36.03
C SER A 226 11.50 12.79 -36.62
N GLY A 227 10.36 12.89 -35.92
CA GLY A 227 9.10 12.28 -36.35
C GLY A 227 9.08 10.75 -36.28
N GLU A 228 10.18 10.13 -35.87
CA GLU A 228 10.32 8.68 -35.78
C GLU A 228 9.77 8.13 -34.47
N LEU A 229 9.30 6.87 -34.52
CA LEU A 229 8.89 6.12 -33.34
C LEU A 229 10.13 5.68 -32.57
N ILE A 230 10.29 6.20 -31.35
CA ILE A 230 11.37 5.80 -30.44
C ILE A 230 10.75 4.94 -29.33
N THR A 231 11.18 3.69 -29.24
CA THR A 231 10.84 2.80 -28.13
C THR A 231 11.92 2.91 -27.04
N ARG A 232 11.50 3.20 -25.80
CA ARG A 232 12.38 3.23 -24.63
C ARG A 232 11.82 2.36 -23.53
N THR A 233 12.67 1.57 -22.88
CA THR A 233 12.31 0.84 -21.67
C THR A 233 12.28 1.81 -20.48
N LYS A 234 11.14 1.88 -19.79
CA LYS A 234 10.98 2.64 -18.55
C LYS A 234 10.62 1.70 -17.40
N LEU A 235 11.03 2.07 -16.19
CA LEU A 235 10.65 1.40 -14.95
C LEU A 235 9.41 2.10 -14.36
N ILE A 236 8.24 1.49 -14.52
CA ILE A 236 6.96 2.08 -14.13
C ILE A 236 6.42 1.36 -12.89
N PRO A 237 6.09 2.08 -11.78
CA PRO A 237 5.39 1.48 -10.65
C PRO A 237 4.08 0.86 -11.11
N THR A 238 3.92 -0.43 -10.86
CA THR A 238 2.82 -1.26 -11.35
C THR A 238 2.35 -2.16 -10.23
N ALA A 239 1.04 -2.26 -10.05
CA ALA A 239 0.44 -3.18 -9.10
C ALA A 239 0.57 -4.64 -9.60
N VAL A 240 0.94 -5.53 -8.69
CA VAL A 240 0.93 -6.98 -8.82
C VAL A 240 0.25 -7.59 -7.61
N TYR A 241 -0.28 -8.80 -7.77
CA TYR A 241 -1.13 -9.46 -6.78
C TYR A 241 -0.55 -10.83 -6.39
N ASP A 242 0.78 -10.88 -6.29
CA ASP A 242 1.56 -12.10 -6.07
C ASP A 242 1.71 -12.41 -4.58
N ASP A 243 2.06 -13.67 -4.26
CA ASP A 243 2.43 -14.07 -2.91
C ASP A 243 3.84 -13.56 -2.58
N ILE A 244 3.96 -12.61 -1.65
CA ILE A 244 5.24 -12.03 -1.21
C ILE A 244 5.79 -12.70 0.05
N ILE A 245 5.05 -13.67 0.61
CA ILE A 245 5.51 -14.52 1.71
C ILE A 245 6.54 -15.53 1.21
N GLY A 246 6.21 -16.23 0.12
CA GLY A 246 7.06 -17.25 -0.50
C GLY A 246 8.35 -16.69 -1.09
N GLN A 247 9.36 -17.56 -1.21
CA GLN A 247 10.67 -17.20 -1.75
C GLN A 247 10.60 -16.86 -3.25
N GLU A 248 9.65 -17.44 -4.00
CA GLU A 248 9.49 -17.26 -5.45
C GLU A 248 9.41 -15.79 -5.87
N PHE A 249 8.67 -14.96 -5.13
CA PHE A 249 8.57 -13.52 -5.41
C PHE A 249 9.92 -12.81 -5.26
N TRP A 250 10.67 -13.14 -4.21
CA TRP A 250 11.96 -12.53 -3.92
C TRP A 250 13.05 -12.99 -4.90
N ASP A 251 12.98 -14.22 -5.37
CA ASP A 251 13.87 -14.75 -6.40
C ASP A 251 13.57 -14.16 -7.78
N ALA A 252 12.30 -13.83 -8.05
CA ALA A 252 11.91 -13.13 -9.27
C ALA A 252 12.28 -11.63 -9.26
N HIS A 253 12.48 -11.06 -8.08
CA HIS A 253 12.75 -9.63 -7.86
C HIS A 253 13.96 -9.37 -6.92
N PRO A 254 15.15 -9.92 -7.22
CA PRO A 254 16.33 -9.78 -6.35
C PRO A 254 16.76 -8.31 -6.18
N GLU A 255 16.47 -7.46 -7.17
CA GLU A 255 16.78 -6.03 -7.15
C GLU A 255 16.10 -5.25 -6.02
N LEU A 256 15.09 -5.83 -5.36
CA LEU A 256 14.40 -5.21 -4.22
C LEU A 256 15.17 -5.32 -2.90
N LEU A 257 16.08 -6.29 -2.78
CA LEU A 257 16.91 -6.49 -1.58
C LEU A 257 18.38 -6.17 -1.85
N GLU A 258 18.83 -6.31 -3.09
CA GLU A 258 20.21 -6.00 -3.46
C GLU A 258 20.54 -4.51 -3.30
N GLU A 259 21.68 -4.24 -2.65
CA GLU A 259 22.25 -2.90 -2.66
C GLU A 259 22.70 -2.57 -4.09
N LYS A 260 22.02 -1.62 -4.73
CA LYS A 260 22.55 -1.00 -5.95
C LYS A 260 23.93 -0.44 -5.64
N LYS A 261 24.98 -1.10 -6.13
CA LYS A 261 26.32 -0.53 -6.17
C LYS A 261 26.20 0.81 -6.89
N LYS A 262 26.42 1.91 -6.18
CA LYS A 262 26.59 3.20 -6.83
C LYS A 262 27.76 3.04 -7.77
N ASN A 263 27.51 3.04 -9.08
CA ASN A 263 28.57 3.26 -10.05
C ASN A 263 29.09 4.66 -9.76
N ASN A 264 30.22 4.74 -9.03
CA ASN A 264 31.01 5.95 -8.88
C ASN A 264 31.66 6.25 -10.24
N ASN A 265 30.86 6.69 -11.21
CA ASN A 265 31.36 7.34 -12.42
C ASN A 265 31.24 8.85 -12.23
N HIS A 266 32.04 9.40 -11.32
CA HIS A 266 32.46 10.80 -11.35
C HIS A 266 34.00 10.75 -11.36
N ALA A 267 34.54 10.75 -12.58
CA ALA A 267 35.88 11.23 -12.87
C ALA A 267 35.78 12.74 -13.10
#